data_AF-A0A416KWA8-F1
#
_entry.id   AF-A0A416KWA8-F1
#
_cell.length_a   1.000
_cell.length_b   1.000
_cell.length_c   1.000
_cell.angle_alpha   90.00
_cell.angle_beta   90.00
_cell.angle_gamma   90.00
#
_symmetry.space_group_name_H-M   'P 1'
#
loop_
_entity.id
_entity.type
_entity.pdbx_description
1 polymer ?
#
loop_
_entity_poly.entity_id
_entity_poly.type
_entity_poly.pdbx_seq_one_letter_code
_entity_poly.pdbx_strand_id
1 'polypeptide(L)'
;MHDDVYQMYLDEIAAICPMDAAEEEQLIQKLKSGDTTVRSRLMEGYLPFIAETAKSYADQGLPIGDLVQEANMALIMAVDQYQDGDFKSQVKALAEEMIKAALEEQGLETKVEEEMLARVNVLKEVSKRMAEELGREASVTELAEKMKMTEDEIKDIMKLTLDAMSVSPDAEM
;
A
#
# COMPACT_ATOMS: atom_id res chain seq x y z
N MET A 1 -9.29 4.65 12.90
CA MET A 1 -7.82 4.86 12.94
C MET A 1 -7.28 5.39 11.62
N HIS A 2 -7.32 4.65 10.49
CA HIS A 2 -6.81 5.19 9.20
C HIS A 2 -7.62 6.38 8.67
N ASP A 3 -8.95 6.35 8.79
CA ASP A 3 -9.82 7.47 8.37
C ASP A 3 -9.61 8.73 9.23
N ASP A 4 -9.28 8.57 10.51
CA ASP A 4 -9.03 9.68 11.42
C ASP A 4 -7.75 10.46 11.02
N VAL A 5 -6.71 9.73 10.59
CA VAL A 5 -5.45 10.33 10.12
C VAL A 5 -5.64 11.05 8.79
N TYR A 6 -6.40 10.45 7.86
CA TYR A 6 -6.70 11.12 6.60
C TYR A 6 -7.54 12.39 6.79
N GLN A 7 -8.49 12.36 7.73
CA GLN A 7 -9.29 13.54 8.04
C GLN A 7 -8.44 14.67 8.64
N MET A 8 -7.49 14.36 9.53
CA MET A 8 -6.51 15.33 10.03
C MET A 8 -5.70 15.95 8.90
N TYR A 9 -5.24 15.14 7.94
CA TYR A 9 -4.52 15.63 6.76
C TYR A 9 -5.36 16.58 5.90
N LEU A 10 -6.65 16.28 5.69
CA LEU A 10 -7.55 17.17 4.95
C LEU A 10 -7.77 18.50 5.68
N ASP A 11 -7.92 18.46 7.01
CA ASP A 11 -8.08 19.66 7.83
C ASP A 11 -6.82 20.54 7.78
N GLU A 12 -5.63 19.94 7.81
CA GLU A 12 -4.35 20.65 7.64
C GLU A 12 -4.24 21.30 6.26
N ILE A 13 -4.61 20.60 5.19
CA ILE A 13 -4.60 21.15 3.83
C ILE A 13 -5.61 22.28 3.68
N ALA A 14 -6.80 22.14 4.27
CA ALA A 14 -7.84 23.16 4.21
C ALA A 14 -7.41 24.47 4.90
N ALA A 15 -6.46 24.40 5.85
CA ALA A 15 -5.88 25.58 6.50
C ALA A 15 -4.81 26.30 5.66
N ILE A 16 -4.30 25.68 4.59
CA ILE A 16 -3.29 26.27 3.72
C ILE A 16 -3.90 27.37 2.87
N CYS A 17 -3.21 28.51 2.77
CA CYS A 17 -3.63 29.61 1.90
C CYS A 17 -3.66 29.14 0.44
N PRO A 18 -4.80 29.24 -0.28
CA PRO A 18 -4.90 28.84 -1.68
C PRO A 18 -3.86 29.58 -2.52
N MET A 19 -3.20 28.84 -3.40
CA MET A 19 -2.27 29.40 -4.38
C MET A 19 -3.06 29.89 -5.58
N ASP A 20 -2.88 31.15 -5.95
CA ASP A 20 -3.47 31.69 -7.18
C ASP A 20 -2.59 31.37 -8.41
N ALA A 21 -3.15 31.53 -9.61
CA ALA A 21 -2.45 31.19 -10.85
C ALA A 21 -1.20 32.05 -11.11
N ALA A 22 -1.16 33.29 -10.59
CA ALA A 22 -0.01 34.17 -10.77
C ALA A 22 1.12 33.79 -9.80
N GLU A 23 0.78 33.42 -8.56
CA GLU A 23 1.71 32.85 -7.59
C GLU A 23 2.29 31.54 -8.12
N GLU A 24 1.45 30.65 -8.64
CA GLU A 24 1.87 29.38 -9.24
C GLU A 24 2.92 29.58 -10.33
N GLU A 25 2.64 30.45 -11.32
CA GLU A 25 3.58 30.73 -12.41
C GLU A 25 4.91 31.28 -11.88
N GLN A 26 4.87 32.19 -10.90
CA GLN A 26 6.07 32.74 -10.27
C GLN A 26 6.91 31.68 -9.55
N LEU A 27 6.27 30.79 -8.79
CA LEU A 27 6.95 29.72 -8.06
C LEU A 27 7.59 28.72 -9.02
N ILE A 28 6.88 28.33 -10.09
CA ILE A 28 7.40 27.44 -11.13
C ILE A 28 8.60 28.07 -11.85
N GLN A 29 8.54 29.36 -12.20
CA GLN A 29 9.67 30.05 -12.83
C GLN A 29 10.90 30.13 -11.91
N LYS A 30 10.70 30.39 -10.62
CA LYS A 30 11.77 30.36 -9.63
C LYS A 30 12.37 28.97 -9.47
N LEU A 31 11.53 27.93 -9.42
CA LEU A 31 11.97 26.55 -9.38
C LEU A 31 12.86 26.21 -10.59
N LYS A 32 12.46 26.61 -11.81
CA LYS A 32 13.26 26.46 -13.04
C LYS A 32 14.61 27.19 -12.97
N SER A 33 14.65 28.33 -12.29
CA SER A 33 15.90 29.09 -12.10
C SER A 33 16.85 28.44 -11.07
N GLY A 34 16.44 27.35 -10.42
CA GLY A 34 17.22 26.64 -9.40
C GLY A 34 17.01 27.17 -7.98
N ASP A 35 16.04 28.06 -7.77
CA ASP A 35 15.67 28.52 -6.44
C ASP A 35 14.91 27.41 -5.72
N THR A 36 15.52 26.82 -4.70
CA THR A 36 14.92 25.74 -3.92
C THR A 36 14.03 26.24 -2.79
N THR A 37 14.05 27.55 -2.49
CA THR A 37 13.26 28.12 -1.39
C THR A 37 11.75 28.09 -1.67
N VAL A 38 11.36 27.98 -2.94
CA VAL A 38 9.96 27.92 -3.37
C VAL A 38 9.32 26.53 -3.26
N ARG A 39 10.12 25.49 -3.02
CA ARG A 39 9.65 24.09 -3.03
C ARG A 39 8.52 23.84 -2.04
N SER A 40 8.67 24.28 -0.79
CA SER A 40 7.64 24.09 0.25
C SER A 40 6.32 24.72 -0.17
N ARG A 41 6.35 25.99 -0.59
CA ARG A 41 5.15 26.72 -0.96
C ARG A 41 4.49 26.12 -2.21
N LEU A 42 5.28 25.70 -3.19
CA LEU A 42 4.76 25.05 -4.38
C LEU A 42 4.11 23.70 -4.03
N MET A 43 4.75 22.88 -3.20
CA MET A 43 4.16 21.62 -2.73
C MET A 43 2.85 21.86 -1.99
N GLU A 44 2.83 22.77 -1.01
CA GLU A 44 1.64 23.15 -0.25
C GLU A 44 0.47 23.56 -1.15
N GLY A 45 0.73 24.34 -2.20
CA GLY A 45 -0.28 24.76 -3.18
C GLY A 45 -0.85 23.60 -4.02
N TYR A 46 -0.10 22.52 -4.18
CA TYR A 46 -0.49 21.34 -4.95
C TYR A 46 -1.09 20.21 -4.10
N LEU A 47 -1.00 20.26 -2.77
CA LEU A 47 -1.57 19.25 -1.87
C LEU A 47 -3.08 18.99 -2.09
N PRO A 48 -3.96 20.01 -2.27
CA PRO A 48 -5.38 19.75 -2.55
C PRO A 48 -5.59 19.00 -3.88
N PHE A 49 -4.78 19.32 -4.90
CA PHE A 49 -4.84 18.66 -6.20
C PHE A 49 -4.38 17.20 -6.13
N ILE A 50 -3.34 16.93 -5.35
CA ILE A 50 -2.84 15.58 -5.06
C ILE A 50 -3.87 14.76 -4.30
N ALA A 51 -4.47 15.33 -3.25
CA ALA A 51 -5.51 14.66 -2.47
C ALA A 51 -6.72 14.27 -3.34
N GLU A 52 -7.17 15.15 -4.24
CA GLU A 52 -8.25 14.85 -5.18
C GLU A 52 -7.83 13.78 -6.22
N THR A 53 -6.57 13.82 -6.68
CA THR A 53 -6.04 12.80 -7.59
C THR A 53 -6.06 11.41 -6.93
N ALA A 54 -5.57 11.29 -5.70
CA ALA A 54 -5.58 10.05 -4.94
C ALA A 54 -7.00 9.55 -4.65
N LYS A 55 -7.93 10.45 -4.33
CA LYS A 55 -9.34 10.12 -4.09
C LYS A 55 -10.03 9.43 -5.26
N SER A 56 -9.61 9.69 -6.50
CA SER A 56 -10.14 8.98 -7.68
C SER A 56 -9.80 7.48 -7.72
N TYR A 57 -8.86 7.04 -6.87
CA TYR A 57 -8.44 5.65 -6.70
C TYR A 57 -8.95 5.01 -5.39
N ALA A 58 -9.78 5.71 -4.63
CA ALA A 58 -10.39 5.17 -3.42
C ALA A 58 -11.16 3.87 -3.69
N ASP A 59 -11.30 3.04 -2.66
CA ASP A 59 -12.05 1.76 -2.68
C ASP A 59 -11.49 0.69 -3.64
N GLN A 60 -10.22 0.82 -4.08
CA GLN A 60 -9.57 -0.16 -4.99
C GLN A 60 -8.63 -1.15 -4.27
N GLY A 61 -8.72 -1.27 -2.94
CA GLY A 61 -7.96 -2.26 -2.17
C GLY A 61 -6.80 -1.69 -1.35
N LEU A 62 -6.53 -0.39 -1.43
CA LEU A 62 -5.63 0.33 -0.52
C LEU A 62 -6.40 1.38 0.28
N PRO A 63 -6.07 1.58 1.57
CA PRO A 63 -6.57 2.70 2.36
C PRO A 63 -6.28 4.05 1.70
N ILE A 64 -7.22 5.00 1.82
CA ILE A 64 -7.06 6.33 1.23
C ILE A 64 -5.82 7.09 1.74
N GLY A 65 -5.44 6.84 3.00
CA GLY A 65 -4.21 7.40 3.58
C GLY A 65 -2.97 6.97 2.80
N ASP A 66 -2.88 5.69 2.42
CA ASP A 66 -1.73 5.15 1.70
C ASP A 66 -1.69 5.64 0.26
N LEU A 67 -2.84 5.68 -0.42
CA LEU A 67 -2.96 6.28 -1.76
C LEU A 67 -2.47 7.73 -1.81
N VAL A 68 -2.80 8.50 -0.77
CA VAL A 68 -2.40 9.90 -0.63
C VAL A 68 -0.91 10.02 -0.32
N GLN A 69 -0.34 9.11 0.46
CA GLN A 69 1.11 9.09 0.70
C GLN A 69 1.89 8.85 -0.60
N GLU A 70 1.48 7.88 -1.42
CA GLU A 70 2.11 7.61 -2.73
C GLU A 70 2.02 8.83 -3.65
N ALA A 71 0.87 9.49 -3.68
CA ALA A 71 0.66 10.69 -4.47
C ALA A 71 1.48 11.89 -3.96
N ASN A 72 1.65 12.04 -2.63
CA ASN A 72 2.51 13.07 -2.04
C ASN A 72 3.99 12.82 -2.39
N MET A 73 4.43 11.56 -2.37
CA MET A 73 5.78 11.20 -2.82
C MET A 73 6.01 11.57 -4.29
N ALA A 74 5.02 11.31 -5.15
CA ALA A 74 5.07 11.73 -6.54
C ALA A 74 5.18 13.27 -6.70
N LEU A 75 4.49 14.05 -5.87
CA LEU A 75 4.61 15.51 -5.86
C LEU A 75 6.03 15.97 -5.48
N ILE A 76 6.62 15.39 -4.44
CA ILE A 76 8.00 15.70 -4.03
C ILE A 76 8.97 15.40 -5.19
N MET A 77 8.83 14.23 -5.80
CA MET A 77 9.64 13.82 -6.95
C MET A 77 9.46 14.76 -8.14
N ALA A 78 8.23 15.16 -8.44
CA ALA A 78 7.93 16.10 -9.50
C ALA A 78 8.60 17.45 -9.25
N VAL A 79 8.54 17.98 -8.03
CA VAL A 79 9.20 19.25 -7.65
C VAL A 79 10.72 19.17 -7.78
N ASP A 80 11.32 18.03 -7.39
CA ASP A 80 12.77 17.86 -7.44
C ASP A 80 13.31 17.66 -8.86
N GLN A 81 12.53 17.02 -9.73
CA GLN A 81 12.95 16.63 -11.08
C GLN A 81 12.42 17.56 -12.18
N TYR A 82 11.62 18.57 -11.83
CA TYR A 82 11.01 19.46 -12.82
C TYR A 82 12.05 20.25 -13.62
N GLN A 83 11.88 20.26 -14.94
CA GLN A 83 12.73 21.00 -15.88
C GLN A 83 11.90 21.96 -16.72
N ASP A 84 10.95 21.44 -17.49
CA ASP A 84 10.10 22.22 -18.40
C ASP A 84 8.70 21.60 -18.56
N GLY A 85 7.89 22.16 -19.45
CA GLY A 85 6.53 21.68 -19.71
C GLY A 85 5.49 22.06 -18.64
N ASP A 86 4.31 21.45 -18.76
CA ASP A 86 3.20 21.66 -17.82
C ASP A 86 3.46 20.89 -16.53
N PHE A 87 3.69 21.62 -15.44
CA PHE A 87 4.03 21.02 -14.15
C PHE A 87 2.87 20.19 -13.59
N LYS A 88 1.65 20.72 -13.67
CA LYS A 88 0.45 20.06 -13.16
C LYS A 88 0.19 18.70 -13.81
N SER A 89 0.34 18.60 -15.13
CA SER A 89 0.20 17.33 -15.85
C SER A 89 1.28 16.32 -15.47
N GLN A 90 2.52 16.77 -15.23
CA GLN A 90 3.60 15.88 -14.80
C GLN A 90 3.36 15.35 -13.38
N VAL A 91 2.99 16.24 -12.45
CA VAL A 91 2.59 15.86 -11.08
C VAL A 91 1.47 14.82 -11.13
N LYS A 92 0.45 15.05 -11.97
CA LYS A 92 -0.67 14.10 -12.14
C LYS A 92 -0.21 12.75 -12.67
N ALA A 93 0.58 12.74 -13.74
CA ALA A 93 1.04 11.51 -14.36
C ALA A 93 1.89 10.66 -13.39
N LEU A 94 2.80 11.30 -12.65
CA LEU A 94 3.62 10.63 -11.63
C LEU A 94 2.76 10.10 -10.47
N ALA A 95 1.79 10.88 -9.99
CA ALA A 95 0.90 10.44 -8.93
C ALA A 95 0.07 9.22 -9.36
N GLU A 96 -0.51 9.25 -10.56
CA GLU A 96 -1.26 8.12 -11.11
C GLU A 96 -0.38 6.88 -11.32
N GLU A 97 0.89 7.05 -11.72
CA GLU A 97 1.85 5.96 -11.88
C GLU A 97 2.17 5.29 -10.55
N MET A 98 2.55 6.09 -9.54
CA MET A 98 2.90 5.60 -8.20
C MET A 98 1.71 4.91 -7.52
N ILE A 99 0.52 5.52 -7.57
CA ILE A 99 -0.69 4.92 -7.01
C ILE A 99 -1.00 3.56 -7.67
N LYS A 100 -0.92 3.48 -9.00
CA LYS A 100 -1.19 2.23 -9.72
C LYS A 100 -0.17 1.14 -9.37
N ALA A 101 1.09 1.51 -9.22
CA ALA A 101 2.14 0.58 -8.80
C ALA A 101 1.87 0.03 -7.39
N ALA A 102 1.52 0.89 -6.44
CA ALA A 102 1.19 0.46 -5.07
C ALA A 102 -0.05 -0.44 -5.03
N LEU A 103 -1.10 -0.12 -5.81
CA LEU A 103 -2.28 -0.98 -5.93
C LEU A 103 -1.95 -2.35 -6.53
N GLU A 104 -1.05 -2.42 -7.51
CA GLU A 104 -0.60 -3.68 -8.09
C GLU A 104 0.19 -4.51 -7.09
N GLU A 105 1.10 -3.89 -6.33
CA GLU A 105 1.87 -4.53 -5.28
C GLU A 105 0.96 -5.11 -4.19
N GLN A 106 0.02 -4.33 -3.67
CA GLN A 106 -0.98 -4.79 -2.70
C GLN A 106 -1.83 -5.94 -3.25
N GLY A 107 -2.22 -5.85 -4.53
CA GLY A 107 -2.98 -6.89 -5.21
C GLY A 107 -2.19 -8.19 -5.39
N LEU A 108 -0.87 -8.12 -5.56
CA LEU A 108 0.01 -9.29 -5.59
C LEU A 108 0.18 -9.89 -4.19
N GLU A 109 0.40 -9.07 -3.17
CA GLU A 109 0.51 -9.51 -1.78
C GLU A 109 -0.75 -10.24 -1.32
N THR A 110 -1.94 -9.65 -1.55
CA THR A 110 -3.23 -10.25 -1.20
C THR A 110 -3.41 -11.63 -1.86
N LYS A 111 -3.01 -11.80 -3.12
CA LYS A 111 -3.08 -13.10 -3.81
C LYS A 111 -2.16 -14.14 -3.18
N VAL A 112 -0.96 -13.73 -2.77
CA VAL A 112 -0.03 -14.62 -2.06
C VAL A 112 -0.64 -15.04 -0.73
N GLU A 113 -1.24 -14.12 0.03
CA GLU A 113 -1.94 -14.42 1.27
C GLU A 113 -3.10 -15.41 1.07
N GLU A 114 -3.94 -15.18 0.07
CA GLU A 114 -5.05 -16.08 -0.28
C GLU A 114 -4.56 -17.49 -0.64
N GLU A 115 -3.50 -17.59 -1.46
CA GLU A 115 -2.90 -18.88 -1.80
C GLU A 115 -2.35 -19.58 -0.56
N MET A 116 -1.69 -18.84 0.33
CA MET A 116 -1.14 -19.38 1.58
C MET A 116 -2.25 -19.86 2.52
N LEU A 117 -3.34 -19.10 2.66
CA LEU A 117 -4.51 -19.52 3.44
C LEU A 117 -5.16 -20.79 2.87
N ALA A 118 -5.26 -20.91 1.54
CA ALA A 118 -5.74 -22.12 0.89
C ALA A 118 -4.83 -23.33 1.22
N ARG A 119 -3.51 -23.15 1.16
CA ARG A 119 -2.53 -24.19 1.52
C ARG A 119 -2.64 -24.60 3.00
N VAL A 120 -2.84 -23.65 3.92
CA VAL A 120 -3.09 -23.92 5.35
C VAL A 120 -4.32 -24.81 5.54
N ASN A 121 -5.42 -24.50 4.87
CA ASN A 121 -6.66 -25.27 4.99
C ASN A 121 -6.49 -26.71 4.48
N VAL A 122 -5.84 -26.88 3.32
CA VAL A 122 -5.52 -28.23 2.79
C VAL A 122 -4.62 -28.99 3.75
N LEU A 123 -3.59 -28.35 4.32
CA LEU A 123 -2.69 -28.99 5.31
C LEU A 123 -3.47 -29.49 6.53
N LYS A 124 -4.39 -28.68 7.07
CA LYS A 124 -5.23 -29.07 8.22
C LYS A 124 -6.10 -30.30 7.90
N GLU A 125 -6.73 -30.33 6.72
CA GLU A 125 -7.56 -31.46 6.30
C GLU A 125 -6.74 -32.74 6.11
N VAL A 126 -5.59 -32.65 5.43
CA VAL A 126 -4.70 -33.78 5.20
C VAL A 126 -4.15 -34.31 6.52
N SER A 127 -3.69 -33.42 7.40
CA SER A 127 -3.17 -33.81 8.72
C SER A 127 -4.22 -34.51 9.56
N LYS A 128 -5.45 -34.01 9.60
CA LYS A 128 -6.56 -34.66 10.31
C LYS A 128 -6.85 -36.06 9.76
N ARG A 129 -6.98 -36.20 8.43
CA ARG A 129 -7.24 -37.50 7.80
C ARG A 129 -6.11 -38.49 8.09
N MET A 130 -4.86 -38.06 7.98
CA MET A 130 -3.71 -38.92 8.28
C MET A 130 -3.65 -39.29 9.76
N ALA A 131 -4.05 -38.39 10.67
CA ALA A 131 -4.10 -38.70 12.09
C ALA A 131 -5.14 -39.77 12.43
N GLU A 132 -6.29 -39.73 11.77
CA GLU A 132 -7.33 -40.76 11.87
C GLU A 132 -6.85 -42.11 11.29
N GLU A 133 -6.17 -42.09 10.13
CA GLU A 133 -5.64 -43.30 9.47
C GLU A 133 -4.48 -43.95 10.25
N LEU A 134 -3.58 -43.15 10.84
CA LEU A 134 -2.38 -43.61 11.55
C LEU A 134 -2.63 -43.87 13.04
N GLY A 135 -3.72 -43.34 13.61
CA GLY A 135 -3.99 -43.36 15.06
C GLY A 135 -3.03 -42.49 15.89
N ARG A 136 -2.29 -41.59 15.23
CA ARG A 136 -1.35 -40.61 15.83
C ARG A 136 -1.19 -39.42 14.88
N GLU A 137 -0.70 -38.30 15.36
CA GLU A 137 -0.39 -37.15 14.49
C GLU A 137 0.63 -37.52 13.39
N ALA A 138 0.41 -36.98 12.20
CA ALA A 138 1.31 -37.15 11.06
C ALA A 138 2.57 -36.29 11.24
N SER A 139 3.73 -36.86 10.91
CA SER A 139 5.00 -36.13 10.92
C SER A 139 5.11 -35.19 9.72
N VAL A 140 6.01 -34.19 9.82
CA VAL A 140 6.27 -33.23 8.73
C VAL A 140 6.67 -33.94 7.43
N THR A 141 7.51 -34.97 7.52
CA THR A 141 7.94 -35.78 6.36
C THR A 141 6.75 -36.50 5.71
N GLU A 142 5.88 -37.13 6.50
CA GLU A 142 4.68 -37.82 6.00
C GLU A 142 3.70 -36.84 5.31
N LEU A 143 3.53 -35.64 5.85
CA LEU A 143 2.71 -34.58 5.28
C LEU A 143 3.30 -34.04 3.97
N ALA A 144 4.62 -33.83 3.94
CA ALA A 144 5.36 -33.37 2.77
C ALA A 144 5.22 -34.35 1.60
N GLU A 145 5.39 -35.65 1.85
CA GLU A 145 5.18 -36.71 0.85
C GLU A 145 3.72 -36.73 0.35
N LYS A 146 2.74 -36.62 1.26
CA LYS A 146 1.32 -36.67 0.90
C LYS A 146 0.89 -35.46 0.07
N MET A 147 1.37 -34.27 0.43
CA MET A 147 1.03 -33.00 -0.22
C MET A 147 1.91 -32.70 -1.44
N LYS A 148 2.97 -33.50 -1.68
CA LYS A 148 3.99 -33.27 -2.72
C LYS A 148 4.66 -31.90 -2.59
N MET A 149 4.98 -31.55 -1.36
CA MET A 149 5.68 -30.32 -0.99
C MET A 149 6.98 -30.69 -0.29
N THR A 150 7.90 -29.73 -0.17
CA THR A 150 9.09 -29.90 0.64
C THR A 150 8.75 -29.83 2.13
N GLU A 151 9.56 -30.46 2.99
CA GLU A 151 9.37 -30.35 4.45
C GLU A 151 9.47 -28.90 4.93
N ASP A 152 10.27 -28.07 4.26
CA ASP A 152 10.46 -26.67 4.63
C ASP A 152 9.20 -25.85 4.28
N GLU A 153 8.58 -26.07 3.13
CA GLU A 153 7.28 -25.45 2.82
C GLU A 153 6.19 -25.85 3.82
N ILE A 154 6.15 -27.13 4.25
CA ILE A 154 5.21 -27.58 5.29
C ILE A 154 5.48 -26.86 6.61
N LYS A 155 6.74 -26.73 7.03
CA LYS A 155 7.11 -26.01 8.26
C LYS A 155 6.72 -24.54 8.18
N ASP A 156 6.89 -23.90 7.04
CA ASP A 156 6.54 -22.49 6.87
C ASP A 156 5.01 -22.27 6.94
N ILE A 157 4.22 -23.14 6.30
CA ILE A 157 2.75 -23.14 6.43
C ILE A 157 2.32 -23.38 7.89
N MET A 158 2.98 -24.30 8.61
CA MET A 158 2.70 -24.58 10.01
C MET A 158 3.01 -23.38 10.92
N LYS A 159 4.13 -22.67 10.69
CA LYS A 159 4.48 -21.45 11.44
C LYS A 159 3.42 -20.36 11.26
N LEU A 160 3.00 -20.11 10.02
CA LEU A 160 1.95 -19.12 9.73
C LEU A 160 0.64 -19.46 10.44
N THR A 161 0.31 -20.76 10.56
CA THR A 161 -0.87 -21.20 11.30
C THR A 161 -0.77 -20.87 12.79
N LEU A 162 0.42 -21.04 13.39
CA LEU A 162 0.67 -20.72 14.80
C LEU A 162 0.67 -19.22 15.04
N ASP A 163 1.29 -18.45 14.16
CA ASP A 163 1.32 -16.99 14.23
C ASP A 163 -0.12 -16.44 14.14
N ALA A 164 -0.94 -16.92 13.21
CA ALA A 164 -2.35 -16.55 13.09
C ALA A 164 -3.18 -16.85 14.36
N MET A 165 -2.90 -17.98 15.04
CA MET A 165 -3.54 -18.31 16.32
C MET A 165 -3.04 -17.46 17.49
N SER A 166 -1.80 -16.97 17.42
CA SER A 166 -1.17 -16.16 18.48
C SER A 166 -1.45 -14.66 18.35
N VAL A 167 -1.70 -14.15 17.13
CA VAL A 167 -2.03 -12.76 16.81
C VAL A 167 -3.55 -12.54 16.80
N SER A 168 -4.32 -13.31 17.57
CA SER A 168 -5.76 -13.05 17.77
C SER A 168 -6.01 -12.17 19.01
N PRO A 169 -6.00 -10.83 18.92
CA PRO A 169 -7.01 -10.00 19.57
C PRO A 169 -8.16 -9.74 18.56
N ASP A 170 -9.39 -9.72 19.06
CA ASP A 170 -10.64 -9.44 18.34
C ASP A 170 -11.28 -10.61 17.58
N ALA A 171 -11.62 -11.63 18.35
CA ALA A 171 -12.89 -12.32 18.20
C ALA A 171 -13.90 -11.79 19.23
N GLU A 172 -14.38 -10.55 19.08
CA GLU A 172 -15.63 -10.10 19.72
C GLU A 172 -16.42 -9.17 18.77
N MET A 173 -17.60 -9.69 18.38
CA MET A 173 -18.89 -9.05 18.07
C MET A 173 -18.98 -7.78 17.21
#